data_AF-A0A1G1EUG9-F1
#
_entry.id   AF-A0A1G1EUG9-F1
#
_cell.length_a   1.000
_cell.length_b   1.000
_cell.length_c   1.000
_cell.angle_alpha   90.00
_cell.angle_beta   90.00
_cell.angle_gamma   90.00
#
_symmetry.space_group_name_H-M   'P 1'
#
loop_
_entity.id
_entity.type
_entity.pdbx_description
1 polymer ?
#
loop_
_entity_poly.entity_id
_entity_poly.type
_entity_poly.pdbx_seq_one_letter_code
_entity_poly.pdbx_strand_id
1 'polypeptide(L)' 'MEVTKTKVTRDTVIGDVIKENPAATKVIEKYFGNGCFTCPGIKVESIAFGAMMHNIDPEKVVKEINELEGN' A
#
# COMPACT_ATOMS: atom_id res chain seq x y z
N MET A 1 10.51 -8.73 -21.09
CA MET A 1 9.47 -7.83 -20.55
C MET A 1 10.16 -7.03 -19.47
N GLU A 2 10.50 -5.77 -19.73
CA GLU A 2 11.00 -4.87 -18.69
C GLU A 2 9.87 -4.70 -17.68
N VAL A 3 10.09 -5.19 -16.46
CA VAL A 3 9.22 -4.88 -15.33
C VAL A 3 9.59 -3.45 -14.95
N THR A 4 9.02 -2.47 -15.65
CA THR A 4 9.10 -1.09 -15.20
C THR A 4 8.38 -1.04 -13.87
N LYS A 5 9.16 -1.00 -12.79
CA LYS A 5 8.73 -0.84 -11.40
C LYS A 5 7.82 0.40 -11.34
N THR A 6 6.51 0.21 -11.47
CA THR A 6 5.58 1.34 -11.51
C THR A 6 5.57 1.93 -10.12
N LYS A 7 6.03 3.17 -10.00
CA LYS A 7 6.10 3.87 -8.72
C LYS A 7 4.72 3.84 -8.06
N VAL A 8 4.64 3.29 -6.85
CA VAL A 8 3.37 3.24 -6.10
C VAL A 8 2.93 4.67 -5.83
N THR A 9 1.64 4.95 -6.00
CA THR A 9 1.02 6.25 -5.69
C THR A 9 -0.13 6.06 -4.72
N ARG A 10 -0.62 7.16 -4.13
CA ARG A 10 -1.75 7.11 -3.20
C ARG A 10 -3.04 6.58 -3.83
N ASP A 11 -3.16 6.72 -5.14
CA ASP A 11 -4.33 6.25 -5.91
C ASP A 11 -4.21 4.77 -6.29
N THR A 12 -3.06 4.15 -6.04
CA THR A 12 -2.84 2.72 -6.32
C THR A 12 -3.66 1.87 -5.35
N VAL A 13 -4.22 0.77 -5.85
CA VAL A 13 -4.99 -0.19 -5.07
C VAL A 13 -4.06 -0.97 -4.15
N ILE A 14 -4.41 -1.07 -2.86
CA ILE A 14 -3.58 -1.74 -1.85
C ILE A 14 -3.34 -3.22 -2.22
N GLY A 15 -4.38 -3.90 -2.71
CA GLY A 15 -4.28 -5.27 -3.19
C GLY A 15 -3.27 -5.49 -4.32
N ASP A 16 -3.18 -4.55 -5.26
CA ASP A 16 -2.20 -4.62 -6.36
C ASP A 16 -0.79 -4.38 -5.85
N VAL A 17 -0.61 -3.42 -4.94
CA VAL A 17 0.70 -3.15 -4.31
C VAL A 17 1.22 -4.36 -3.56
N ILE A 18 0.38 -5.06 -2.78
CA ILE A 18 0.78 -6.27 -2.05
C ILE A 18 1.13 -7.42 -3.02
N LYS A 19 0.41 -7.51 -4.14
CA LYS A 19 0.63 -8.53 -5.16
C LYS A 19 1.94 -8.31 -5.93
N GLU A 20 2.26 -7.06 -6.25
CA GLU A 20 3.51 -6.68 -6.90
C GLU A 20 4.69 -6.70 -5.93
N ASN A 21 4.46 -6.25 -4.69
CA ASN A 21 5.47 -6.20 -3.64
C ASN A 21 4.93 -6.80 -2.33
N PRO A 22 5.20 -8.09 -2.08
CA PRO A 22 4.83 -8.75 -0.82
C PRO A 22 5.43 -8.10 0.42
N ALA A 23 6.55 -7.38 0.32
CA ALA A 23 7.17 -6.66 1.44
C ALA A 23 6.35 -5.43 1.85
N ALA A 24 5.57 -4.83 0.93
CA ALA A 24 4.67 -3.73 1.22
C ALA A 24 3.61 -4.12 2.26
N THR A 25 3.26 -5.41 2.38
CA THR A 25 2.38 -5.94 3.44
C THR A 25 2.78 -5.45 4.82
N LYS A 26 4.08 -5.43 5.15
CA LYS A 26 4.56 -4.99 6.47
C LYS A 26 4.33 -3.49 6.69
N VAL A 27 4.44 -2.69 5.63
CA VAL A 27 4.19 -1.24 5.69
C VAL A 27 2.71 -0.96 5.81
N ILE A 28 1.88 -1.64 5.00
CA ILE A 28 0.42 -1.58 5.09
C ILE A 28 -0.03 -1.97 6.51
N GLU A 29 0.47 -3.08 7.06
CA GLU A 29 0.14 -3.53 8.41
C GLU A 29 0.56 -2.52 9.50
N LYS A 30 1.76 -1.94 9.36
CA LYS A 30 2.27 -0.91 10.28
C LYS A 30 1.38 0.34 10.32
N TYR A 31 0.84 0.76 9.18
CA TYR A 31 0.00 1.94 9.08
C TYR A 31 -1.47 1.62 9.34
N PHE A 32 -2.07 0.69 8.60
CA PHE A 32 -3.50 0.37 8.67
C PHE A 32 -3.88 -0.61 9.78
N GLY A 33 -2.90 -1.23 10.43
CA GLY A 33 -3.08 -2.21 11.49
C GLY A 33 -3.33 -3.63 10.98
N ASN A 34 -3.18 -4.61 11.88
CA ASN A 34 -3.28 -6.04 11.57
C ASN A 34 -4.69 -6.48 11.13
N GLY A 35 -5.72 -5.67 11.41
CA GLY A 35 -7.09 -5.89 10.95
C GLY A 35 -7.35 -5.42 9.51
N CYS A 36 -6.41 -4.72 8.87
CA CYS A 36 -6.61 -4.23 7.50
C CYS A 36 -6.86 -5.38 6.51
N PHE A 37 -6.15 -6.51 6.67
CA PHE A 37 -6.28 -7.67 5.79
C PHE A 37 -7.59 -8.46 5.95
N THR A 38 -8.35 -8.21 7.02
CA THR A 38 -9.67 -8.80 7.22
C THR A 38 -10.79 -7.94 6.62
N CYS A 39 -10.49 -6.70 6.23
CA CYS A 39 -11.44 -5.85 5.52
C CYS A 39 -11.59 -6.35 4.07
N PRO A 40 -12.79 -6.70 3.59
CA PRO A 40 -13.00 -7.06 2.19
C PRO A 40 -12.63 -5.92 1.23
N GLY A 41 -12.63 -4.67 1.73
CA GLY A 41 -12.26 -3.46 1.00
C GLY A 41 -10.79 -3.40 0.58
N ILE A 42 -9.84 -3.98 1.33
CA ILE A 42 -8.40 -3.82 1.07
C ILE A 42 -7.97 -4.28 -0.34
N LYS A 43 -8.72 -5.22 -0.93
CA LYS A 43 -8.44 -5.74 -2.28
C LYS A 43 -8.83 -4.78 -3.40
N VAL A 44 -9.66 -3.78 -3.11
CA VAL A 44 -10.23 -2.84 -4.09
C VAL A 44 -10.05 -1.37 -3.69
N GLU A 45 -9.70 -1.09 -2.45
CA GLU A 45 -9.46 0.26 -1.92
C GLU A 45 -8.07 0.78 -2.31
N SER A 46 -8.00 2.09 -2.58
CA SER A 46 -6.73 2.78 -2.78
C SER A 46 -6.03 3.07 -1.46
N ILE A 47 -4.70 3.28 -1.51
CA ILE A 47 -3.93 3.69 -0.33
C ILE A 47 -4.49 4.98 0.28
N ALA A 48 -4.89 5.94 -0.55
CA ALA A 48 -5.51 7.20 -0.13
C ALA A 48 -6.80 6.97 0.66
N PHE A 49 -7.67 6.07 0.19
CA PHE A 49 -8.92 5.75 0.86
C PHE A 49 -8.68 5.07 2.20
N GLY A 50 -7.83 4.04 2.23
CA GLY A 50 -7.45 3.39 3.48
C GLY A 50 -6.83 4.39 4.47
N ALA A 51 -5.99 5.31 3.98
CA ALA A 51 -5.33 6.31 4.81
C ALA A 51 -6.33 7.29 5.40
N MET A 52 -7.30 7.73 4.60
CA MET A 52 -8.41 8.56 5.08
C MET A 52 -9.24 7.86 6.16
N MET A 53 -9.61 6.59 5.95
CA MET A 53 -10.43 5.82 6.91
C MET A 53 -9.72 5.58 8.25
N HIS A 54 -8.39 5.51 8.24
CA HIS A 54 -7.57 5.29 9.43
C HIS A 54 -6.90 6.58 9.96
N ASN A 55 -7.23 7.74 9.39
CA ASN A 55 -6.66 9.05 9.73
C ASN A 55 -5.11 9.09 9.65
N ILE A 56 -4.59 8.51 8.58
CA ILE A 56 -3.16 8.39 8.24
C ILE A 56 -2.87 9.27 7.03
N ASP A 57 -1.62 9.72 6.92
CA ASP A 57 -1.14 10.41 5.74
C ASP A 57 -0.75 9.40 4.64
N PRO A 58 -1.48 9.36 3.50
CA PRO A 58 -1.18 8.41 2.43
C PRO A 58 0.20 8.62 1.80
N GLU A 59 0.74 9.83 1.83
CA GLU A 59 2.08 10.11 1.28
C GLU A 59 3.17 9.36 2.05
N LYS A 60 3.00 9.19 3.37
CA LYS A 60 3.95 8.43 4.20
C LYS A 60 3.96 6.95 3.84
N VAL A 61 2.77 6.38 3.65
CA VAL A 61 2.58 4.98 3.27
C VAL A 61 3.24 4.73 1.91
N VAL A 62 2.92 5.58 0.93
CA VAL A 62 3.45 5.49 -0.44
C VAL A 62 4.96 5.65 -0.46
N LYS A 63 5.50 6.60 0.30
CA LYS A 63 6.94 6.82 0.38
C LYS A 63 7.65 5.59 0.93
N GLU A 64 7.18 5.04 2.05
CA GLU A 64 7.82 3.88 2.68
C GLU A 64 7.72 2.62 1.80
N ILE A 65 6.61 2.43 1.08
CA ILE A 65 6.48 1.35 0.08
C ILE A 65 7.49 1.52 -1.07
N ASN A 66 7.61 2.74 -1.61
CA ASN A 66 8.58 3.01 -2.68
C ASN A 66 10.04 2.90 -2.20
N GLU A 67 10.32 3.15 -0.91
CA GLU A 67 11.64 2.95 -0.31
C GLU A 67 12.01 1.46 -0.21
N LEU A 68 11.03 0.56 0.03
CA LEU A 68 11.26 -0.89 -0.02
C LEU A 68 11.67 -1.38 -1.41
N GLU A 69 11.14 -0.75 -2.46
CA GLU A 69 11.46 -1.03 -3.86
C GLU A 69 12.82 -0.42 -4.27
N GLY A 70 13.42 0.46 -3.47
CA GLY A 70 14.68 1.13 -3.79
C GLY A 70 15.95 0.39 -3.37
N ASN A 71 15.83 -0.77 -2.71
CA ASN A 71 16.93 -1.53 -2.10
C ASN A 71 17.05 -2.95 -2.68
#